data_AF-A0A4Y8M7B0-F1
#
_entry.id   AF-A0A4Y8M7B0-F1
#
_cell.length_a   1.000
_cell.length_b   1.000
_cell.length_c   1.000
_cell.angle_alpha   90.00
_cell.angle_beta   90.00
_cell.angle_gamma   90.00
#
_symmetry.space_group_name_H-M   'P 1'
#
loop_
_entity.id
_entity.type
_entity.pdbx_description
1 polymer ?
#
loop_
_entity_poly.entity_id
_entity_poly.type
_entity_poly.pdbx_seq_one_letter_code
_entity_poly.pdbx_strand_id
1 'polypeptide(L)'
;MNRQSAAVGIGIVAVGLIILLGKLGVFAFIGAVFWPLFILIPGVLLHVLYFGRMVPSVALIPAGILTVVSVILLIGNWFGWGLMKYLWPLFPFAIAVGLYEFYVFGYSRSKQIWTAAMGLAVLSIVLFGITLLWTWGIYVLAAGLIGFGIWLVLRRPRTW
;
A
#
# COMPACT_ATOMS: atom_id res chain seq x y z
N MET A 1 42.85 -14.90 30.23
CA MET A 1 41.62 -15.41 29.57
C MET A 1 41.90 -15.50 28.07
N ASN A 2 41.94 -16.70 27.50
CA ASN A 2 42.28 -16.87 26.08
C ASN A 2 41.17 -16.24 25.23
N ARG A 3 41.51 -15.29 24.32
CA ARG A 3 40.53 -14.56 23.50
C ARG A 3 39.65 -15.52 22.66
N GLN A 4 40.20 -16.67 22.29
CA GLN A 4 39.49 -17.72 21.58
C GLN A 4 38.37 -18.35 22.43
N SER A 5 38.62 -18.62 23.72
CA SER A 5 37.61 -19.17 24.63
C SER A 5 36.47 -18.19 24.90
N ALA A 6 36.77 -16.89 24.98
CA ALA A 6 35.74 -15.85 25.09
C ALA A 6 34.89 -15.74 23.82
N ALA A 7 35.51 -15.77 22.63
CA ALA A 7 34.81 -15.72 21.35
C ALA A 7 33.87 -16.92 21.14
N VAL A 8 34.31 -18.13 21.49
CA VAL A 8 33.49 -19.34 21.42
C VAL A 8 32.31 -19.26 22.40
N GLY A 9 32.54 -18.79 23.63
CA GLY A 9 31.48 -18.58 24.62
C GLY A 9 30.42 -17.59 24.14
N ILE A 10 30.83 -16.46 23.56
CA ILE A 10 29.91 -15.47 22.96
C ILE A 10 29.09 -16.09 21.83
N GLY A 11 29.72 -16.90 20.96
CA GLY A 11 29.02 -17.58 19.86
C GLY A 11 27.93 -18.52 20.35
N ILE A 12 28.20 -19.32 21.39
CA ILE A 12 27.22 -20.25 21.96
C ILE A 12 26.04 -19.47 22.59
N VAL A 13 26.33 -18.40 23.32
CA VAL A 13 25.28 -17.53 23.91
C VAL A 13 24.40 -16.91 22.81
N ALA A 14 25.00 -16.43 21.71
CA ALA A 14 24.27 -15.85 20.60
C ALA A 14 23.34 -16.89 19.92
N VAL A 15 23.83 -18.11 19.68
CA VAL A 15 23.01 -19.19 19.11
C VAL A 15 21.86 -19.55 20.05
N GLY A 16 22.12 -19.69 21.35
CA GLY A 16 21.08 -19.95 22.36
C GLY A 16 20.01 -18.86 22.39
N LEU A 17 20.42 -17.59 22.30
CA LEU A 17 19.50 -16.44 22.25
C LEU A 17 18.65 -16.45 20.97
N ILE A 18 19.25 -16.73 19.81
CA ILE A 18 18.52 -16.84 18.53
C ILE A 18 17.45 -17.95 18.60
N ILE A 19 17.79 -19.12 19.13
CA ILE A 19 16.83 -20.22 19.29
C ILE A 19 15.69 -19.83 20.24
N LEU A 20 16.02 -19.18 21.36
CA LEU A 20 15.02 -18.72 22.33
C LEU A 20 14.08 -17.66 21.70
N LEU A 21 14.63 -16.69 20.98
CA LEU A 21 13.85 -15.66 20.26
C LEU A 21 12.93 -16.30 19.21
N GLY A 22 13.39 -17.35 18.53
CA GLY A 22 12.56 -18.13 17.61
C GLY A 22 11.41 -18.84 18.30
N LYS A 23 11.67 -19.48 19.46
CA LYS A 23 10.63 -20.12 20.28
C LYS A 23 9.61 -19.14 20.84
N LEU A 24 10.05 -17.93 21.19
CA LEU A 24 9.19 -16.82 21.63
C LEU A 24 8.37 -16.20 20.48
N GLY A 25 8.56 -16.66 19.23
CA GLY A 25 7.81 -16.18 18.08
C GLY A 25 8.28 -14.83 17.55
N VAL A 26 9.45 -14.33 17.97
CA VAL A 26 9.96 -13.01 17.53
C VAL A 26 10.17 -12.98 16.02
N PHE A 27 10.73 -14.04 15.42
CA PHE A 27 10.87 -14.13 13.97
C PHE A 27 9.53 -14.24 13.24
N ALA A 28 8.55 -14.93 13.84
CA ALA A 28 7.21 -15.02 13.27
C ALA A 28 6.49 -13.67 13.31
N PHE A 29 6.64 -12.92 14.41
CA PHE A 29 6.10 -11.57 14.55
C PHE A 29 6.75 -10.60 13.56
N ILE A 30 8.08 -10.59 13.46
CA ILE A 30 8.79 -9.73 12.50
C ILE A 30 8.37 -10.08 11.07
N GLY A 31 8.33 -11.38 10.73
CA GLY A 31 7.82 -11.83 9.44
C GLY A 31 6.40 -11.34 9.18
N ALA A 32 5.49 -11.51 10.12
CA ALA A 32 4.10 -11.08 9.97
C ALA A 32 3.94 -9.56 9.86
N VAL A 33 4.75 -8.75 10.55
CA VAL A 33 4.63 -7.28 10.54
C VAL A 33 5.33 -6.66 9.32
N PHE A 34 6.43 -7.25 8.87
CA PHE A 34 7.32 -6.65 7.88
C PHE A 34 7.36 -7.41 6.55
N TRP A 35 6.55 -8.45 6.34
CA TRP A 35 6.55 -9.16 5.07
C TRP A 35 6.34 -8.27 3.83
N PRO A 36 5.57 -7.15 3.86
CA PRO A 36 5.44 -6.28 2.69
C PRO A 36 6.77 -5.62 2.30
N LEU A 37 7.73 -5.52 3.23
CA LEU A 37 9.08 -5.04 2.92
C LEU A 37 9.80 -5.96 1.95
N PHE A 38 9.52 -7.27 1.94
CA PHE A 38 10.09 -8.18 0.93
C PHE A 38 9.61 -7.86 -0.50
N ILE A 39 8.49 -7.13 -0.64
CA ILE A 39 7.99 -6.61 -1.93
C ILE A 39 8.53 -5.19 -2.18
N LEU A 40 8.63 -4.36 -1.13
CA LEU A 40 9.17 -3.01 -1.24
C LEU A 40 10.65 -3.00 -1.65
N ILE A 41 11.46 -3.87 -1.03
CA ILE A 41 12.91 -3.96 -1.27
C ILE A 41 13.23 -4.16 -2.76
N PRO A 42 12.68 -5.16 -3.47
CA PRO A 42 12.96 -5.32 -4.90
C PRO A 42 12.41 -4.15 -5.72
N GLY A 43 11.27 -3.55 -5.34
CA GLY A 43 10.76 -2.35 -6.00
C GLY A 43 11.75 -1.18 -5.94
N VAL A 44 12.19 -0.82 -4.73
CA VAL A 44 13.18 0.25 -4.50
C VAL A 44 14.53 -0.10 -5.13
N LEU A 45 14.96 -1.36 -5.03
CA LEU A 45 16.20 -1.82 -5.65
C LEU A 45 16.17 -1.62 -7.16
N LEU A 46 15.05 -1.91 -7.84
CA LEU A 46 14.91 -1.67 -9.27
C LEU A 46 15.02 -0.18 -9.61
N HIS A 47 14.44 0.72 -8.79
CA HIS A 47 14.65 2.16 -8.96
C HIS A 47 16.13 2.54 -8.82
N VAL A 48 16.80 2.07 -7.76
CA VAL A 48 18.23 2.34 -7.52
C VAL A 48 19.09 1.84 -8.68
N LEU A 49 18.86 0.61 -9.14
CA LEU A 49 19.58 0.03 -10.27
C LEU A 49 19.34 0.81 -11.56
N TYR A 50 18.11 1.29 -11.78
CA TYR A 50 17.79 2.08 -12.97
C TYR A 50 18.51 3.44 -12.95
N PHE A 51 18.43 4.18 -11.84
CA PHE A 51 19.14 5.46 -11.70
C PHE A 51 20.66 5.29 -11.70
N GLY A 52 21.14 4.13 -11.23
CA GLY A 52 22.53 3.68 -11.37
C GLY A 52 22.92 3.22 -12.79
N ARG A 53 22.00 3.32 -13.77
CA ARG A 53 22.17 2.91 -15.17
C ARG A 53 22.54 1.44 -15.36
N MET A 54 22.17 0.58 -14.40
CA MET A 54 22.45 -0.87 -14.44
C MET A 54 21.35 -1.68 -15.12
N VAL A 55 20.13 -1.13 -15.22
CA VAL A 55 18.96 -1.79 -15.83
C VAL A 55 18.25 -0.85 -16.82
N PRO A 56 17.55 -1.40 -17.83
CA PRO A 56 16.82 -0.59 -18.81
C PRO A 56 15.62 0.13 -18.19
N SER A 57 15.13 1.19 -18.84
CA SER A 57 13.98 1.96 -18.36
C SER A 57 12.71 1.15 -18.19
N VAL A 58 12.54 0.05 -18.94
CA VAL A 58 11.39 -0.86 -18.80
C VAL A 58 11.27 -1.42 -17.38
N ALA A 59 12.38 -1.53 -16.64
CA ALA A 59 12.39 -1.96 -15.24
C ALA A 59 11.67 -0.99 -14.28
N LEU A 60 11.45 0.27 -14.69
CA LEU A 60 10.66 1.23 -13.90
C LEU A 60 9.20 0.82 -13.75
N ILE A 61 8.64 0.11 -14.72
CA ILE A 61 7.25 -0.35 -14.66
C ILE A 61 7.05 -1.27 -13.44
N PRO A 62 7.77 -2.40 -13.31
CA PRO A 62 7.68 -3.23 -12.12
C PRO A 62 8.21 -2.52 -10.86
N ALA A 63 9.18 -1.60 -10.95
CA ALA A 63 9.65 -0.84 -9.80
C ALA A 63 8.53 0.01 -9.16
N GLY A 64 7.84 0.82 -9.97
CA GLY A 64 6.70 1.63 -9.53
C GLY A 64 5.53 0.79 -9.02
N ILE A 65 5.23 -0.33 -9.69
CA ILE A 65 4.15 -1.24 -9.24
C ILE A 65 4.49 -1.82 -7.86
N LEU A 66 5.68 -2.41 -7.70
CA LEU A 66 6.08 -3.07 -6.45
C LEU A 66 6.15 -2.09 -5.28
N THR A 67 6.64 -0.87 -5.51
CA THR A 67 6.70 0.18 -4.48
C THR A 67 5.31 0.61 -4.04
N VAL A 68 4.39 0.94 -4.95
CA VAL A 68 3.03 1.34 -4.58
C VAL A 68 2.25 0.19 -3.95
N VAL A 69 2.35 -1.03 -4.50
CA VAL A 69 1.69 -2.22 -3.96
C VAL A 69 2.17 -2.53 -2.55
N SER A 70 3.48 -2.49 -2.31
CA SER A 70 4.02 -2.74 -0.97
C SER A 70 3.57 -1.70 0.05
N VAL A 71 3.41 -0.43 -0.34
CA VAL A 71 2.81 0.60 0.54
C VAL A 71 1.36 0.26 0.88
N ILE A 72 0.54 -0.15 -0.11
CA ILE A 72 -0.84 -0.59 0.13
C ILE A 72 -0.88 -1.76 1.11
N LEU A 73 0.03 -2.73 0.93
CA LEU A 73 0.14 -3.91 1.80
C LEU A 73 0.64 -3.54 3.21
N LEU A 74 1.57 -2.61 3.36
CA LEU A 74 2.00 -2.09 4.66
C LEU A 74 0.83 -1.45 5.40
N ILE A 75 0.01 -0.64 4.70
CA ILE A 75 -1.17 -0.02 5.31
C ILE A 75 -2.15 -1.11 5.78
N GLY A 76 -2.46 -2.09 4.93
CA GLY A 76 -3.32 -3.21 5.31
C GLY A 76 -2.76 -4.01 6.49
N ASN A 77 -1.45 -4.17 6.57
CA ASN A 77 -0.81 -4.95 7.62
C ASN A 77 -0.76 -4.22 8.98
N TRP A 78 -0.53 -2.91 8.98
CA TRP A 78 -0.41 -2.12 10.22
C TRP A 78 -1.74 -1.59 10.75
N PHE A 79 -2.64 -1.18 9.85
CA PHE A 79 -3.92 -0.59 10.21
C PHE A 79 -5.10 -1.56 10.06
N GLY A 80 -4.82 -2.79 9.63
CA GLY A 80 -5.79 -3.88 9.53
C GLY A 80 -6.31 -4.10 8.11
N TRP A 81 -6.43 -5.38 7.76
CA TRP A 81 -6.85 -5.85 6.44
C TRP A 81 -8.26 -5.40 6.03
N GLY A 82 -9.08 -5.01 7.01
CA GLY A 82 -10.40 -4.42 6.75
C GLY A 82 -10.35 -3.14 5.92
N LEU A 83 -9.22 -2.41 5.89
CA LEU A 83 -9.05 -1.24 5.02
C LEU A 83 -8.90 -1.59 3.53
N MET A 84 -8.62 -2.84 3.20
CA MET A 84 -8.44 -3.26 1.80
C MET A 84 -9.72 -3.05 0.97
N LYS A 85 -10.89 -3.07 1.60
CA LYS A 85 -12.17 -2.71 0.96
C LYS A 85 -12.20 -1.27 0.43
N TYR A 86 -11.37 -0.37 0.96
CA TYR A 86 -11.22 1.01 0.51
C TYR A 86 -10.00 1.21 -0.38
N LEU A 87 -8.91 0.50 -0.10
CA LEU A 87 -7.62 0.69 -0.76
C LEU A 87 -7.49 -0.06 -2.09
N TRP A 88 -8.36 -1.02 -2.38
CA TRP A 88 -8.29 -1.81 -3.62
C TRP A 88 -8.17 -0.98 -4.92
N PRO A 89 -8.78 0.22 -5.07
CA PRO A 89 -8.64 1.01 -6.29
C PRO A 89 -7.21 1.48 -6.53
N LEU A 90 -6.36 1.50 -5.50
CA LEU A 90 -4.95 1.87 -5.61
C LEU A 90 -4.09 0.78 -6.29
N PHE A 91 -4.59 -0.45 -6.49
CA PHE A 91 -3.86 -1.45 -7.29
C PHE A 91 -3.74 -1.04 -8.78
N PRO A 92 -4.83 -0.63 -9.47
CA PRO A 92 -4.73 0.04 -10.76
C PRO A 92 -3.85 1.31 -10.74
N PHE A 93 -3.85 2.07 -9.63
CA PHE A 93 -2.96 3.23 -9.47
C PHE A 93 -1.49 2.82 -9.49
N ALA A 94 -1.13 1.70 -8.86
CA ALA A 94 0.24 1.19 -8.90
C ALA A 94 0.72 0.95 -10.33
N ILE A 95 -0.14 0.41 -11.20
CA ILE A 95 0.15 0.24 -12.63
C ILE A 95 0.30 1.60 -13.31
N ALA A 96 -0.59 2.55 -13.01
CA ALA A 96 -0.49 3.90 -13.53
C ALA A 96 0.84 4.57 -13.17
N VAL A 97 1.29 4.44 -11.92
CA VAL A 97 2.58 4.97 -11.43
C VAL A 97 3.75 4.33 -12.17
N GLY A 98 3.81 3.01 -12.27
CA GLY A 98 4.89 2.33 -13.00
C GLY A 98 4.96 2.75 -14.48
N LEU A 99 3.82 2.88 -15.15
CA LEU A 99 3.76 3.37 -16.53
C LEU A 99 4.14 4.86 -16.64
N TYR A 100 3.73 5.67 -15.68
CA TYR A 100 4.08 7.09 -15.63
C TYR A 100 5.58 7.30 -15.41
N GLU A 101 6.18 6.58 -14.46
CA GLU A 101 7.63 6.60 -14.23
C GLU A 101 8.40 6.19 -15.49
N PHE A 102 7.97 5.12 -16.15
CA PHE A 102 8.54 4.69 -17.42
C PHE A 102 8.46 5.78 -18.50
N TYR A 103 7.34 6.51 -18.59
CA TYR A 103 7.19 7.60 -19.55
C TYR A 103 8.07 8.82 -19.21
N VAL A 104 8.15 9.21 -17.94
CA VAL A 104 8.86 10.42 -17.51
C VAL A 104 10.37 10.24 -17.62
N PHE A 105 10.88 9.13 -17.08
CA PHE A 105 12.31 8.85 -16.97
C PHE A 105 12.84 8.02 -18.14
N GLY A 106 12.01 7.22 -18.80
CA GLY A 106 12.42 6.41 -19.93
C GLY A 106 12.78 7.23 -21.17
N TYR A 107 13.61 6.63 -22.03
CA TYR A 107 14.01 7.23 -23.30
C TYR A 107 12.88 7.22 -24.35
N SER A 108 11.90 6.30 -24.23
CA SER A 108 10.79 6.19 -25.17
C SER A 108 9.55 6.92 -24.64
N ARG A 109 9.33 8.13 -25.15
CA ARG A 109 8.16 8.96 -24.83
C ARG A 109 7.05 8.75 -25.84
N SER A 110 6.38 7.59 -25.79
CA SER A 110 5.18 7.40 -26.61
C SER A 110 3.97 8.08 -25.96
N LYS A 111 3.18 8.79 -26.77
CA LYS A 111 1.93 9.42 -26.32
C LYS A 111 0.95 8.37 -25.76
N GLN A 112 0.99 7.14 -26.30
CA GLN A 112 0.15 6.01 -25.90
C GLN A 112 0.40 5.60 -24.44
N ILE A 113 1.66 5.50 -24.02
CA ILE A 113 2.01 5.14 -22.63
C ILE A 113 1.49 6.20 -21.67
N TRP A 114 1.68 7.48 -21.99
CA TRP A 114 1.20 8.58 -21.17
C TRP A 114 -0.33 8.55 -21.04
N THR A 115 -1.05 8.37 -22.15
CA THR A 115 -2.52 8.27 -22.11
C THR A 115 -3.00 7.06 -21.31
N ALA A 116 -2.30 5.92 -21.40
CA ALA A 116 -2.64 4.73 -20.63
C ALA A 116 -2.40 4.94 -19.13
N ALA A 117 -1.24 5.52 -18.76
CA ALA A 117 -0.92 5.86 -17.38
C ALA A 117 -1.95 6.83 -16.79
N MET A 118 -2.25 7.92 -17.49
CA MET A 118 -3.21 8.93 -17.02
C MET A 118 -4.63 8.36 -16.96
N GLY A 119 -5.04 7.57 -17.95
CA GLY A 119 -6.34 6.89 -17.96
C GLY A 119 -6.51 5.95 -16.76
N LEU A 120 -5.49 5.14 -16.46
CA LEU A 120 -5.50 4.26 -15.29
C LEU A 120 -5.50 5.04 -13.97
N ALA A 121 -4.75 6.14 -13.88
CA ALA A 121 -4.73 6.99 -12.70
C ALA A 121 -6.11 7.62 -12.44
N VAL A 122 -6.72 8.20 -13.46
CA VAL A 122 -8.06 8.80 -13.37
C VAL A 122 -9.10 7.74 -13.01
N LEU A 123 -9.07 6.58 -13.68
CA LEU A 123 -9.97 5.47 -13.37
C LEU A 123 -9.83 5.03 -11.91
N SER A 124 -8.60 4.87 -11.43
CA SER A 124 -8.33 4.52 -10.04
C SER A 124 -8.88 5.55 -9.05
N ILE A 125 -8.66 6.84 -9.31
CA ILE A 125 -9.17 7.93 -8.46
C ILE A 125 -10.69 7.94 -8.43
N VAL A 126 -11.34 7.74 -9.59
CA VAL A 126 -12.80 7.65 -9.68
C VAL A 126 -13.32 6.46 -8.89
N LEU A 127 -12.71 5.28 -9.05
CA LEU A 127 -13.08 4.07 -8.31
C LEU A 127 -12.87 4.24 -6.79
N PHE A 128 -11.79 4.93 -6.39
CA PHE A 128 -11.52 5.28 -5.00
C PHE A 128 -12.60 6.20 -4.43
N GLY A 129 -12.96 7.25 -5.16
CA GLY A 129 -14.06 8.14 -4.82
C GLY A 129 -15.38 7.40 -4.68
N ILE A 130 -15.74 6.53 -5.63
CA ILE A 130 -16.96 5.71 -5.57
C ILE A 130 -16.95 4.78 -4.37
N THR A 131 -15.82 4.14 -4.07
CA THR A 131 -15.69 3.22 -2.93
C THR A 131 -15.90 3.93 -1.60
N LEU A 132 -15.35 5.15 -1.46
CA LEU A 132 -15.59 6.02 -0.31
C LEU A 132 -17.07 6.44 -0.25
N LEU A 133 -17.64 6.93 -1.36
CA LEU A 133 -19.03 7.36 -1.42
C LEU A 133 -20.01 6.22 -1.11
N TRP A 134 -19.77 5.00 -1.57
CA TRP A 134 -20.66 3.86 -1.31
C TRP A 134 -20.64 3.48 0.18
N THR A 135 -19.46 3.51 0.77
CA THR A 135 -19.27 3.22 2.19
C THR A 135 -19.93 4.26 3.08
N TRP A 136 -19.79 5.53 2.70
CA TRP A 136 -20.39 6.64 3.43
C TRP A 136 -21.84 6.89 3.01
N GLY A 137 -22.27 6.30 1.90
CA GLY A 137 -23.53 6.57 1.23
C GLY A 137 -24.73 6.23 2.09
N ILE A 138 -24.64 5.17 2.90
CA ILE A 138 -25.66 4.84 3.89
C ILE A 138 -25.79 5.94 4.96
N TYR A 139 -24.69 6.53 5.41
CA TYR A 139 -24.74 7.62 6.39
C TYR A 139 -25.28 8.92 5.78
N VAL A 140 -24.92 9.21 4.52
CA VAL A 140 -25.46 10.37 3.79
C VAL A 140 -26.95 10.19 3.51
N LEU A 141 -27.38 9.01 3.07
CA LEU A 141 -28.79 8.66 2.88
C LEU A 141 -29.55 8.71 4.21
N ALA A 142 -28.99 8.15 5.28
CA ALA A 142 -29.60 8.19 6.61
C ALA A 142 -29.72 9.64 7.14
N ALA A 143 -28.69 10.46 7.01
CA ALA A 143 -28.74 11.88 7.38
C ALA A 143 -29.78 12.64 6.55
N GLY A 144 -29.87 12.36 5.25
CA GLY A 144 -30.89 12.91 4.36
C GLY A 144 -32.31 12.53 4.78
N LEU A 145 -32.54 11.25 5.10
CA LEU A 145 -33.83 10.74 5.59
C LEU A 145 -34.20 11.34 6.95
N ILE A 146 -33.24 11.46 7.86
CA ILE A 146 -33.44 12.11 9.17
C ILE A 146 -33.81 13.58 8.97
N GLY A 147 -33.06 14.31 8.13
CA GLY A 147 -33.35 15.71 7.82
C GLY A 147 -34.73 15.91 7.19
N PHE A 148 -35.08 15.05 6.23
CA PHE A 148 -36.40 15.05 5.59
C PHE A 148 -37.53 14.71 6.59
N GLY A 149 -37.31 13.74 7.47
CA GLY A 149 -38.24 13.39 8.55
C GLY A 149 -38.46 14.54 9.52
N ILE A 150 -37.39 15.19 9.99
CA ILE A 150 -37.47 16.38 10.85
C ILE A 150 -38.25 17.51 10.17
N TRP A 151 -37.97 17.75 8.88
CA TRP A 151 -38.67 18.76 8.11
C TRP A 151 -40.18 18.48 7.99
N LEU A 152 -40.59 17.23 7.76
CA LEU A 152 -42.01 16.84 7.74
C LEU A 152 -42.68 17.05 9.10
N VAL A 153 -42.00 16.80 10.22
CA VAL A 153 -42.53 17.05 11.57
C VAL A 153 -42.69 18.55 11.82
N LEU A 154 -41.71 19.35 11.44
CA LEU A 154 -41.74 20.81 11.60
C LEU A 154 -42.76 21.49 10.69
N ARG A 155 -43.10 20.88 9.55
CA ARG A 155 -44.11 21.38 8.61
C ARG A 155 -45.55 20.99 8.96
N ARG A 156 -45.81 20.26 10.04
CA ARG A 156 -47.19 19.96 10.44
C ARG A 156 -47.95 21.28 10.67
N PRO A 157 -49.06 21.54 9.95
CA PRO A 157 -49.97 22.61 10.32
C PRO A 157 -50.52 22.31 11.71
N ARG A 158 -50.58 23.32 12.58
CA ARG A 158 -51.32 23.24 13.85
C ARG A 158 -52.78 22.95 13.50
N THR A 159 -53.21 21.69 13.61
CA THR A 159 -54.62 21.32 13.57
C THR A 159 -55.20 21.63 14.95
N TRP A 160 -55.78 22.82 15.06
CA TRP A 160 -56.82 23.18 16.02
C TRP A 160 -58.06 23.54 15.21
#